data_AF-A0A929B727-F1
#
_entry.id   AF-A0A929B727-F1
#
_cell.length_a   1.000
_cell.length_b   1.000
_cell.length_c   1.000
_cell.angle_alpha   90.00
_cell.angle_beta   90.00
_cell.angle_gamma   90.00
#
_symmetry.space_group_name_H-M   'P 1'
#
loop_
_entity.id
_entity.type
_entity.pdbx_description
1 polymer ?
#
loop_
_entity_poly.entity_id
_entity_poly.type
_entity_poly.pdbx_seq_one_letter_code
_entity_poly.pdbx_strand_id
1 'polypeptide(L)'
;MDRDDLLPGYGEPRPEPPQAPPDTRGRGRRIAHISSQILIRFLVLALFYTVTGATGSLMSDGAPTERGTALADECDYVGPLSISGLGWWWSCDATITWPDGSTQQQPFQFSFLTPENYTTPQPVVRHELDNRGSNIVVDEPTPYAALGWALFIPLIGMVLTGIQVPGLPRGYPGREQRRRERLHVWPPAVLAAGWWLVIAGGLGHGHLTTLTYLPITTIVIGHGVLAIGASMAVTRRQNQYPDREVPTSVGNRARRANALLILGTLGLLAALSTDETARGTLALTAFPLIALGFGLRGHLVSTRIRRLTERSEEGEVRDG
;
A
#
# COMPACT_ATOMS: atom_id res chain seq x y z
N MET A 1 48.31 -46.74 -39.99
CA MET A 1 48.17 -45.27 -39.88
C MET A 1 47.13 -45.09 -38.78
N ASP A 2 47.60 -45.24 -37.55
CA ASP A 2 46.80 -45.40 -36.34
C ASP A 2 46.35 -44.06 -35.80
N ARG A 3 45.11 -44.02 -35.31
CA ARG A 3 44.37 -42.81 -34.96
C ARG A 3 43.77 -42.93 -33.56
N ASP A 4 44.57 -43.41 -32.59
CA ASP A 4 44.10 -43.71 -31.22
C ASP A 4 44.80 -42.94 -30.08
N ASP A 5 45.73 -42.00 -30.34
CA ASP A 5 46.57 -41.40 -29.29
C ASP A 5 46.32 -39.91 -28.94
N LEU A 6 45.07 -39.44 -28.98
CA LEU A 6 44.73 -38.09 -28.52
C LEU A 6 43.59 -38.10 -27.49
N LEU A 7 43.81 -38.79 -26.37
CA LEU A 7 43.04 -38.51 -25.16
C LEU A 7 43.57 -37.21 -24.52
N PRO A 8 42.75 -36.15 -24.42
CA PRO A 8 43.15 -34.93 -23.74
C PRO A 8 43.43 -35.27 -22.28
N GLY A 9 44.66 -35.02 -21.84
CA GLY A 9 45.08 -35.24 -20.45
C GLY A 9 44.09 -34.58 -19.49
N TYR A 10 43.56 -35.38 -18.57
CA TYR A 10 42.84 -34.89 -17.39
C TYR A 10 43.79 -33.95 -16.65
N GLY A 11 43.62 -32.65 -16.85
CA GLY A 11 44.42 -31.63 -16.19
C GLY A 11 44.34 -31.79 -14.68
N GLU A 12 45.50 -31.77 -14.02
CA GLU A 12 45.57 -31.77 -12.56
C GLU A 12 44.60 -30.73 -11.99
N PRO A 13 43.83 -31.08 -10.93
CA PRO A 13 42.94 -30.14 -10.29
C PRO A 13 43.73 -28.91 -9.86
N ARG A 14 43.40 -27.77 -10.49
CA ARG A 14 44.01 -26.48 -10.15
C ARG A 14 43.87 -26.29 -8.64
N PRO A 15 44.96 -26.02 -7.89
CA PRO A 15 44.87 -25.79 -6.46
C PRO A 15 43.85 -24.68 -6.21
N GLU A 16 42.87 -24.98 -5.36
CA GLU A 16 41.82 -24.03 -5.01
C GLU A 16 42.47 -22.74 -4.50
N PRO A 17 42.13 -21.57 -5.07
CA PRO A 17 42.66 -20.32 -4.58
C PRO A 17 42.32 -20.19 -3.08
N PRO A 18 43.25 -19.71 -2.24
CA PRO A 18 43.04 -19.59 -0.81
C PRO A 18 41.74 -18.82 -0.54
N GLN A 19 40.83 -19.45 0.20
CA GLN A 19 39.54 -18.85 0.54
C GLN A 19 39.79 -17.50 1.23
N ALA A 20 39.26 -16.44 0.63
CA ALA A 20 39.38 -15.10 1.21
C ALA A 20 38.74 -15.10 2.63
N PRO A 21 39.35 -14.42 3.60
CA PRO A 21 38.80 -14.37 4.95
C PRO A 21 37.37 -13.80 4.93
N PRO A 22 36.46 -14.32 5.77
CA PRO A 22 35.07 -13.91 5.78
C PRO A 22 34.95 -12.40 6.04
N ASP A 23 34.26 -11.68 5.15
CA ASP A 23 34.05 -10.23 5.27
C ASP A 23 33.13 -9.89 6.46
N THR A 24 33.74 -9.60 7.61
CA THR A 24 33.06 -9.21 8.84
C THR A 24 32.35 -7.86 8.72
N ARG A 25 32.82 -6.95 7.84
CA ARG A 25 32.18 -5.64 7.59
C ARG A 25 30.84 -5.81 6.86
N GLY A 26 30.69 -6.88 6.07
CA GLY A 26 29.44 -7.23 5.40
C GLY A 26 28.31 -7.58 6.38
N ARG A 27 28.62 -8.22 7.51
CA ARG A 27 27.61 -8.69 8.49
C ARG A 27 26.95 -7.53 9.23
N GLY A 28 27.73 -6.55 9.70
CA GLY A 28 27.20 -5.37 10.41
C GLY A 28 26.24 -4.54 9.57
N ARG A 29 26.58 -4.30 8.29
CA ARG A 29 25.72 -3.57 7.35
C ARG A 29 24.41 -4.30 7.06
N ARG A 30 24.44 -5.63 6.93
CA ARG A 30 23.22 -6.44 6.75
C ARG A 30 22.31 -6.33 7.96
N ILE A 31 22.85 -6.44 9.17
CA ILE A 31 22.07 -6.30 10.42
C ILE A 31 21.44 -4.91 10.50
N ALA A 32 22.21 -3.85 10.27
CA ALA A 32 21.71 -2.48 10.28
C ALA A 32 20.61 -2.24 9.22
N HIS A 33 20.74 -2.84 8.04
CA HIS A 33 19.71 -2.76 7.01
C HIS A 33 18.43 -3.48 7.43
N ILE A 34 18.54 -4.71 7.96
CA ILE A 34 17.39 -5.49 8.42
C ILE A 34 16.71 -4.79 9.58
N SER A 35 17.45 -4.30 10.57
CA SER A 35 16.88 -3.58 11.71
C SER A 35 16.17 -2.29 11.28
N SER A 36 16.76 -1.52 10.35
CA SER A 36 16.09 -0.33 9.80
C SER A 36 14.77 -0.66 9.08
N GLN A 37 14.72 -1.77 8.33
CA GLN A 37 13.51 -2.22 7.65
C GLN A 37 12.42 -2.64 8.64
N ILE A 38 12.77 -3.36 9.70
CA ILE A 38 11.84 -3.76 10.76
C ILE A 38 11.30 -2.51 11.47
N LEU A 39 12.17 -1.59 11.85
CA LEU A 39 11.79 -0.35 12.52
C LEU A 39 10.80 0.47 11.68
N ILE A 40 11.08 0.66 10.39
CA ILE A 40 10.21 1.43 9.50
C ILE A 40 8.84 0.76 9.37
N ARG A 41 8.79 -0.57 9.22
CA ARG A 41 7.51 -1.29 9.14
C ARG A 41 6.70 -1.17 10.42
N PHE A 42 7.37 -1.24 11.57
CA PHE A 42 6.73 -1.02 12.86
C PHE A 42 6.16 0.40 12.97
N LEU A 43 6.92 1.42 12.56
CA LEU A 43 6.45 2.81 12.55
C LEU A 43 5.25 3.02 11.61
N VAL A 44 5.27 2.41 10.42
CA VAL A 44 4.15 2.47 9.47
C VAL A 44 2.91 1.78 10.03
N LEU A 45 3.07 0.63 10.70
CA LEU A 45 1.97 -0.08 11.37
C LEU A 45 1.41 0.72 12.55
N ALA A 46 2.27 1.36 13.35
CA ALA A 46 1.85 2.21 14.46
C ALA A 46 1.09 3.44 13.94
N LEU A 47 1.60 4.10 12.88
CA LEU A 47 0.90 5.20 12.23
C LEU A 47 -0.46 4.77 11.67
N PHE A 48 -0.50 3.62 11.00
CA PHE A 48 -1.73 3.03 10.49
C PHE A 48 -2.76 2.74 11.59
N TYR A 49 -2.33 2.13 12.69
CA TYR A 49 -3.18 1.88 13.85
C TYR A 49 -3.76 3.19 14.40
N THR A 50 -2.92 4.22 14.52
CA THR A 50 -3.33 5.55 15.00
C THR A 50 -4.35 6.19 14.10
N VAL A 51 -4.08 6.24 12.78
CA VAL A 51 -4.99 6.82 11.79
C VAL A 51 -6.32 6.07 11.81
N THR A 52 -6.30 4.75 11.92
CA THR A 52 -7.52 3.93 11.96
C THR A 52 -8.34 4.21 13.23
N GLY A 53 -7.70 4.28 14.39
CA GLY A 53 -8.35 4.61 15.66
C GLY A 53 -8.91 6.03 15.68
N ALA A 54 -8.11 7.02 15.31
CA ALA A 54 -8.50 8.44 15.32
C ALA A 54 -9.60 8.79 14.31
N THR A 55 -9.76 7.99 13.27
CA THR A 55 -10.78 8.23 12.24
C THR A 55 -12.10 7.51 12.50
N GLY A 56 -12.19 6.72 13.58
CA GLY A 56 -13.41 5.96 13.89
C GLY A 56 -13.78 4.92 12.82
N SER A 57 -12.87 4.63 11.88
CA SER A 57 -13.16 3.82 10.68
C SER A 57 -13.56 2.38 10.99
N LEU A 58 -13.23 1.88 12.20
CA LEU A 58 -13.62 0.55 12.67
C LEU A 58 -14.91 0.53 13.51
N MET A 59 -15.54 1.68 13.75
CA MET A 59 -16.47 1.84 14.87
C MET A 59 -17.96 2.05 14.50
N SER A 60 -18.36 2.07 13.21
CA SER A 60 -19.65 2.67 12.83
C SER A 60 -20.48 1.97 11.72
N ASP A 61 -20.50 0.64 11.63
CA ASP A 61 -21.35 -0.04 10.62
C ASP A 61 -22.75 -0.45 11.14
N GLY A 62 -23.12 -0.09 12.37
CA GLY A 62 -24.43 -0.43 12.96
C GLY A 62 -25.45 0.70 12.88
N ALA A 63 -26.75 0.38 12.79
CA ALA A 63 -27.79 1.37 13.06
C ALA A 63 -27.70 1.81 14.55
N PRO A 64 -27.82 3.11 14.86
CA PRO A 64 -27.83 3.57 16.24
C PRO A 64 -29.06 3.00 16.95
N THR A 65 -28.86 2.27 18.04
CA THR A 65 -29.95 1.69 18.85
C THR A 65 -30.48 2.66 19.88
N GLU A 66 -29.61 3.54 20.39
CA GLU A 66 -29.93 4.52 21.42
C GLU A 66 -29.12 5.81 21.23
N ARG A 67 -29.69 6.95 21.63
CA ARG A 67 -29.04 8.27 21.54
C ARG A 67 -29.01 8.90 22.93
N GLY A 68 -27.89 9.49 23.31
CA GLY A 68 -27.70 10.15 24.61
C GLY A 68 -26.83 11.40 24.49
N THR A 69 -26.41 11.94 25.63
CA THR A 69 -25.45 13.05 25.70
C THR A 69 -24.29 12.68 26.61
N ALA A 70 -23.06 12.96 26.18
CA ALA A 70 -21.86 12.77 26.99
C ALA A 70 -21.32 14.13 27.46
N LEU A 71 -21.00 14.22 28.75
CA LEU A 71 -20.27 15.33 29.33
C LEU A 71 -18.89 14.81 29.76
N ALA A 72 -17.82 15.49 29.37
CA ALA A 72 -16.49 15.11 29.81
C ALA A 72 -16.32 15.41 31.31
N ASP A 73 -15.61 14.54 32.03
CA ASP A 73 -15.33 14.67 33.46
C ASP A 73 -13.85 15.01 33.69
N GLU A 74 -12.95 14.15 33.21
CA GLU A 74 -11.50 14.32 33.32
C GLU A 74 -10.85 14.03 31.97
N CYS A 75 -10.01 14.94 31.48
CA CYS A 75 -9.30 14.79 30.21
C CYS A 75 -7.78 14.83 30.41
N ASP A 76 -7.12 13.76 29.98
CA ASP A 76 -5.68 13.64 29.94
C ASP A 76 -5.13 13.95 28.54
N TYR A 77 -4.03 14.68 28.51
CA TYR A 77 -3.29 14.92 27.28
C TYR A 77 -2.29 13.78 27.03
N VAL A 78 -2.50 13.02 25.95
CA VAL A 78 -1.72 11.84 25.62
C VAL A 78 -0.87 12.09 24.37
N GLY A 79 0.44 11.79 24.43
CA GLY A 79 1.35 11.84 23.27
C GLY A 79 2.83 11.90 23.65
N PRO A 80 3.77 11.97 22.68
CA PRO A 80 3.62 11.68 21.24
C PRO A 80 3.48 10.19 20.89
N LEU A 81 3.81 9.30 21.84
CA LEU A 81 3.82 7.85 21.67
C LEU A 81 3.09 7.23 22.86
N SER A 82 2.04 6.46 22.59
CA SER A 82 1.30 5.73 23.62
C SER A 82 0.77 4.40 23.08
N ILE A 83 0.12 3.62 23.94
CA ILE A 83 -0.52 2.35 23.54
C ILE A 83 -1.64 2.55 22.50
N SER A 84 -2.27 3.72 22.46
CA SER A 84 -3.32 4.02 21.48
C SER A 84 -2.76 4.59 20.17
N GLY A 85 -1.45 4.88 20.06
CA GLY A 85 -0.82 5.25 18.79
C GLY A 85 0.30 6.28 18.84
N LEU A 86 0.51 6.95 17.70
CA LEU A 86 1.47 8.02 17.43
C LEU A 86 0.72 9.34 17.18
N GLY A 87 1.00 10.36 17.96
CA GLY A 87 0.29 11.64 17.88
C GLY A 87 0.00 12.24 19.24
N TRP A 88 -0.67 13.39 19.23
CA TRP A 88 -1.09 14.11 20.43
C TRP A 88 -2.62 14.18 20.40
N TRP A 89 -3.28 13.75 21.46
CA TRP A 89 -4.75 13.77 21.56
C TRP A 89 -5.21 13.84 23.02
N TRP A 90 -6.50 14.11 23.20
CA TRP A 90 -7.17 14.05 24.49
C TRP A 90 -7.78 12.67 24.70
N SER A 91 -7.61 12.13 25.90
CA SER A 91 -8.35 10.96 26.40
C SER A 91 -9.21 11.46 27.56
N CYS A 92 -10.52 11.42 27.40
CA CYS A 92 -11.45 11.94 28.40
C CYS A 92 -12.33 10.82 28.96
N ASP A 93 -12.41 10.70 30.28
CA ASP A 93 -13.52 10.01 30.92
C ASP A 93 -14.76 10.89 30.84
N ALA A 94 -15.91 10.31 30.51
CA ALA A 94 -17.14 11.04 30.34
C ALA A 94 -18.34 10.31 30.94
N THR A 95 -19.26 11.09 31.50
CA THR A 95 -20.55 10.62 31.97
C THR A 95 -21.58 10.81 30.87
N ILE A 96 -22.13 9.68 30.39
CA ILE A 96 -23.19 9.64 29.40
C ILE A 96 -24.54 9.61 30.10
N THR A 97 -25.46 10.48 29.69
CA THR A 97 -26.84 10.51 30.13
C THR A 97 -27.75 10.03 29.00
N TRP A 98 -28.53 8.99 29.27
CA TRP A 98 -29.48 8.40 28.33
C TRP A 98 -30.88 9.00 28.49
N PRO A 99 -31.80 8.79 27.52
CA PRO A 99 -33.15 9.36 27.57
C PRO A 99 -34.00 8.88 28.76
N ASP A 100 -33.70 7.71 29.31
CA ASP A 100 -34.34 7.15 30.50
C ASP A 100 -33.82 7.76 31.82
N GLY A 101 -32.85 8.67 31.74
CA GLY A 101 -32.18 9.30 32.88
C GLY A 101 -31.09 8.43 33.51
N SER A 102 -30.83 7.24 32.98
CA SER A 102 -29.69 6.43 33.40
C SER A 102 -28.38 7.09 32.99
N THR A 103 -27.34 6.86 33.79
CA THR A 103 -26.00 7.39 33.53
C THR A 103 -24.98 6.28 33.46
N GLN A 104 -23.97 6.45 32.59
CA GLN A 104 -22.88 5.50 32.40
C GLN A 104 -21.57 6.25 32.18
N GLN A 105 -20.51 5.84 32.88
CA GLN A 105 -19.17 6.37 32.62
C GLN A 105 -18.48 5.57 31.51
N GLN A 106 -17.83 6.28 30.59
CA GLN A 106 -17.05 5.67 29.52
C GLN A 106 -15.86 6.54 29.10
N PRO A 107 -14.67 5.94 28.87
CA PRO A 107 -13.55 6.65 28.29
C PRO A 107 -13.73 6.89 26.78
N PHE A 108 -13.51 8.13 26.36
CA PHE A 108 -13.43 8.56 24.96
C PHE A 108 -11.97 8.89 24.62
N GLN A 109 -11.43 8.24 23.58
CA GLN A 109 -10.05 8.44 23.13
C GLN A 109 -9.98 9.32 21.88
N PHE A 110 -8.77 9.60 21.38
CA PHE A 110 -8.53 10.29 20.11
C PHE A 110 -9.21 11.67 19.96
N SER A 111 -9.39 12.40 21.06
CA SER A 111 -10.03 13.71 21.08
C SER A 111 -11.48 13.71 20.58
N PHE A 112 -12.21 12.59 20.66
CA PHE A 112 -13.67 12.60 20.43
C PHE A 112 -14.39 13.50 21.42
N LEU A 113 -13.85 13.60 22.64
CA LEU A 113 -14.17 14.64 23.61
C LEU A 113 -12.88 15.41 23.93
N THR A 114 -13.06 16.67 24.33
CA THR A 114 -11.99 17.60 24.68
C THR A 114 -12.38 18.36 25.96
N PRO A 115 -11.46 19.10 26.59
CA PRO A 115 -11.79 19.93 27.75
C PRO A 115 -12.91 20.97 27.53
N GLU A 116 -13.23 21.32 26.28
CA GLU A 116 -14.38 22.19 25.96
C GLU A 116 -15.73 21.52 26.26
N ASN A 117 -15.75 20.19 26.36
CA ASN A 117 -16.93 19.38 26.63
C ASN A 117 -17.22 19.19 28.13
N TYR A 118 -16.49 19.88 29.02
CA TYR A 118 -16.80 19.93 30.45
C TYR A 118 -18.10 20.67 30.77
N THR A 119 -18.48 21.63 29.94
CA THR A 119 -19.69 22.45 30.13
C THR A 119 -20.72 22.26 29.02
N THR A 120 -20.30 21.66 27.91
CA THR A 120 -21.11 21.53 26.70
C THR A 120 -21.25 20.05 26.36
N PRO A 121 -22.39 19.42 26.70
CA PRO A 121 -22.64 18.03 26.38
C PRO A 121 -22.58 17.78 24.87
N GLN A 122 -21.96 16.69 24.46
CA GLN A 122 -21.92 16.23 23.06
C GLN A 122 -22.92 15.11 22.83
N PRO A 123 -23.61 15.07 21.68
CA PRO A 123 -24.51 13.98 21.36
C PRO A 123 -23.69 12.69 21.15
N VAL A 124 -24.18 11.58 21.69
CA VAL A 124 -23.57 10.26 21.49
C VAL A 124 -24.61 9.25 21.04
N VAL A 125 -24.15 8.23 20.32
CA VAL A 125 -24.98 7.12 19.86
C VAL A 125 -24.40 5.80 20.33
N ARG A 126 -25.29 4.91 20.76
CA ARG A 126 -24.97 3.51 21.04
C ARG A 126 -25.26 2.69 19.78
N HIS A 127 -24.29 1.90 19.37
CA HIS A 127 -24.43 0.87 18.34
C HIS A 127 -24.33 -0.50 19.00
N GLU A 128 -25.35 -1.35 18.81
CA GLU A 128 -25.23 -2.76 19.13
C GLU A 128 -24.48 -3.48 18.02
N LEU A 129 -23.39 -4.16 18.38
CA LEU A 129 -22.63 -5.00 17.47
C LEU A 129 -23.05 -6.45 17.71
N ASP A 130 -23.49 -7.14 16.66
CA ASP A 130 -23.88 -8.56 16.71
C ASP A 130 -22.82 -9.39 17.46
N ASN A 131 -23.15 -9.82 18.68
CA ASN A 131 -22.32 -10.63 19.58
C ASN A 131 -20.99 -10.02 20.05
N ARG A 132 -20.74 -8.71 19.84
CA ARG A 132 -19.50 -8.04 20.27
C ARG A 132 -19.69 -6.96 21.32
N GLY A 133 -20.92 -6.78 21.80
CA GLY A 133 -21.28 -5.78 22.80
C GLY A 133 -21.80 -4.49 22.17
N SER A 134 -21.89 -3.45 22.99
CA SER A 134 -22.29 -2.11 22.53
C SER A 134 -21.06 -1.23 22.36
N ASN A 135 -20.99 -0.48 21.27
CA ASN A 135 -20.03 0.60 21.09
C ASN A 135 -20.74 1.95 21.21
N ILE A 136 -20.14 2.90 21.93
CA ILE A 136 -20.71 4.24 22.09
C ILE A 136 -19.73 5.23 21.49
N VAL A 137 -20.22 6.02 20.54
CA VAL A 137 -19.43 6.99 19.77
C VAL A 137 -20.13 8.34 19.77
N VAL A 138 -19.37 9.41 19.55
CA VAL A 138 -19.93 10.75 19.37
C VAL A 138 -20.72 10.78 18.06
N ASP A 139 -21.93 11.33 18.09
CA ASP A 139 -22.85 11.45 16.95
C ASP A 139 -22.47 12.63 16.05
N GLU A 140 -21.19 12.75 15.75
CA GLU A 140 -20.65 13.77 14.86
C GLU A 140 -19.93 13.08 13.70
N PRO A 141 -20.16 13.52 12.44
CA PRO A 141 -19.41 12.98 11.32
C PRO A 141 -17.92 13.23 11.53
N THR A 142 -17.16 12.15 11.70
CA THR A 142 -15.70 12.23 11.85
C THR A 142 -15.09 12.79 10.56
N PRO A 143 -14.56 14.04 10.56
CA PRO A 143 -14.20 14.75 9.33
C PRO A 143 -13.05 14.07 8.56
N TYR A 144 -12.34 13.16 9.22
CA TYR A 144 -11.19 12.44 8.67
C TYR A 144 -11.42 10.94 8.45
N ALA A 145 -12.65 10.41 8.62
CA ALA A 145 -12.97 9.01 8.30
C ALA A 145 -12.50 8.60 6.90
N ALA A 146 -12.83 9.43 5.91
CA ALA A 146 -12.44 9.19 4.52
C ALA A 146 -10.92 9.19 4.32
N LEU A 147 -10.18 10.06 5.02
CA LEU A 147 -8.73 10.05 4.99
C LEU A 147 -8.16 8.76 5.59
N GLY A 148 -8.73 8.29 6.70
CA GLY A 148 -8.32 7.04 7.34
C GLY A 148 -8.45 5.85 6.39
N TRP A 149 -9.61 5.70 5.77
CA TRP A 149 -9.85 4.67 4.75
C TRP A 149 -8.97 4.83 3.52
N ALA A 150 -8.77 6.06 3.05
CA ALA A 150 -7.93 6.34 1.88
C ALA A 150 -6.45 5.98 2.14
N LEU A 151 -5.96 6.16 3.36
CA LEU A 151 -4.59 5.80 3.73
C LEU A 151 -4.42 4.30 4.04
N PHE A 152 -5.51 3.57 4.28
CA PHE A 152 -5.49 2.16 4.67
C PHE A 152 -4.76 1.26 3.65
N ILE A 153 -5.25 1.26 2.40
CA ILE A 153 -4.69 0.44 1.32
C ILE A 153 -3.20 0.73 1.06
N PRO A 154 -2.76 2.00 0.91
CA PRO A 154 -1.37 2.27 0.59
C PRO A 154 -0.43 2.02 1.77
N LEU A 155 -0.87 2.21 3.03
CA LEU A 155 -0.09 1.84 4.21
C LEU A 155 0.12 0.33 4.31
N ILE A 156 -0.92 -0.49 4.10
CA ILE A 156 -0.78 -1.95 4.03
C ILE A 156 0.16 -2.36 2.90
N GLY A 157 0.02 -1.73 1.73
CA GLY A 157 0.92 -1.93 0.60
C GLY A 157 2.39 -1.68 0.97
N MET A 158 2.68 -0.61 1.72
CA MET A 158 4.02 -0.31 2.22
C MET A 158 4.55 -1.36 3.20
N VAL A 159 3.71 -1.84 4.12
CA VAL A 159 4.08 -2.89 5.08
C VAL A 159 4.45 -4.19 4.36
N LEU A 160 3.61 -4.61 3.40
CA LEU A 160 3.78 -5.86 2.66
C LEU A 160 4.96 -5.82 1.67
N THR A 161 5.10 -4.74 0.90
CA THR A 161 6.14 -4.64 -0.13
C THR A 161 7.50 -4.20 0.43
N GLY A 162 7.49 -3.55 1.59
CA GLY A 162 8.66 -2.96 2.24
C GLY A 162 9.05 -1.62 1.62
N ILE A 163 9.19 -0.59 2.46
CA ILE A 163 9.70 0.71 2.03
C ILE A 163 11.21 0.62 1.86
N GLN A 164 11.65 0.74 0.62
CA GLN A 164 13.05 0.90 0.30
C GLN A 164 13.46 2.37 0.49
N VAL A 165 14.01 2.71 1.67
CA VAL A 165 14.48 4.09 1.92
C VAL A 165 15.60 4.44 0.93
N PRO A 166 15.41 5.48 0.10
CA PRO A 166 16.46 6.00 -0.76
C PRO A 166 17.66 6.43 0.10
N GLY A 167 18.88 6.01 -0.27
CA GLY A 167 20.11 6.45 0.42
C GLY A 167 20.73 5.45 1.40
N LEU A 168 20.02 4.39 1.81
CA LEU A 168 20.68 3.30 2.53
C LEU A 168 21.56 2.49 1.56
N PRO A 169 22.88 2.40 1.78
CA PRO A 169 23.79 1.74 0.85
C PRO A 169 23.45 0.25 0.74
N ARG A 170 22.82 -0.13 -0.37
CA ARG A 170 22.85 -1.52 -0.85
C ARG A 170 24.29 -1.81 -1.22
N GLY A 171 24.77 -3.02 -0.89
CA GLY A 171 26.18 -3.41 -0.99
C GLY A 171 26.91 -2.91 -2.24
N TYR A 172 28.23 -2.76 -2.09
CA TYR A 172 29.19 -2.15 -3.02
C TYR A 172 28.70 -1.95 -4.47
N PRO A 173 28.38 -0.72 -4.88
CA PRO A 173 27.95 -0.46 -6.24
C PRO A 173 29.14 -0.59 -7.19
N GLY A 174 29.12 -1.65 -8.02
CA GLY A 174 29.93 -1.68 -9.23
C GLY A 174 29.58 -0.48 -10.13
N ARG A 175 30.47 -0.09 -11.04
CA ARG A 175 30.27 1.08 -11.95
C ARG A 175 28.93 1.00 -12.74
N GLU A 176 28.44 -0.20 -13.04
CA GLU A 176 27.14 -0.41 -13.68
C GLU A 176 25.95 0.01 -12.81
N GLN A 177 26.06 -0.10 -11.49
CA GLN A 177 24.99 0.25 -10.57
C GLN A 177 24.74 1.76 -10.54
N ARG A 178 25.79 2.58 -10.62
CA ARG A 178 25.67 4.05 -10.74
C ARG A 178 24.96 4.49 -12.03
N ARG A 179 25.17 3.77 -13.14
CA ARG A 179 24.48 4.06 -14.41
C ARG A 179 23.00 3.67 -14.34
N ARG A 180 22.69 2.58 -13.63
CA ARG A 180 21.31 2.15 -13.36
C ARG A 180 20.58 3.11 -12.40
N GLU A 181 21.28 3.68 -11.41
CA GLU A 181 20.71 4.65 -10.45
C GLU A 181 20.12 5.92 -11.09
N ARG A 182 20.68 6.41 -12.21
CA ARG A 182 20.09 7.58 -12.91
C ARG A 182 18.70 7.28 -13.52
N LEU A 183 18.38 6.02 -13.80
CA LEU A 183 17.06 5.59 -14.28
C LEU A 183 16.06 5.30 -13.13
N HIS A 184 16.51 5.43 -11.86
CA HIS A 184 15.73 5.12 -10.66
C HIS A 184 14.98 6.31 -10.05
N VAL A 185 15.02 7.51 -10.64
CA VAL A 185 14.33 8.70 -10.11
C VAL A 185 12.81 8.66 -10.34
N TRP A 186 12.35 7.93 -11.36
CA TRP A 186 10.92 7.90 -11.74
C TRP A 186 10.01 7.17 -10.73
N PRO A 187 10.34 5.96 -10.22
CA PRO A 187 9.50 5.28 -9.23
C PRO A 187 9.21 6.09 -7.95
N PRO A 188 10.17 6.75 -7.29
CA PRO A 188 9.87 7.53 -6.09
C PRO A 188 9.00 8.75 -6.40
N ALA A 189 9.15 9.39 -7.56
CA ALA A 189 8.29 10.50 -7.96
C ALA A 189 6.84 10.07 -8.18
N VAL A 190 6.62 8.92 -8.86
CA VAL A 190 5.27 8.35 -9.07
C VAL A 190 4.63 7.99 -7.74
N LEU A 191 5.39 7.36 -6.83
CA LEU A 191 4.87 7.04 -5.49
C LEU A 191 4.52 8.30 -4.70
N ALA A 192 5.40 9.31 -4.69
CA ALA A 192 5.15 10.57 -4.00
C ALA A 192 3.91 11.29 -4.54
N ALA A 193 3.72 11.33 -5.85
CA ALA A 193 2.52 11.89 -6.48
C ALA A 193 1.26 11.11 -6.08
N GLY A 194 1.32 9.78 -6.07
CA GLY A 194 0.20 8.94 -5.64
C GLY A 194 -0.20 9.19 -4.18
N TRP A 195 0.78 9.27 -3.27
CA TRP A 195 0.53 9.61 -1.87
C TRP A 195 -0.05 11.01 -1.69
N TRP A 196 0.49 11.99 -2.40
CA TRP A 196 0.00 13.36 -2.34
C TRP A 196 -1.47 13.45 -2.76
N LEU A 197 -1.87 12.74 -3.82
CA LEU A 197 -3.26 12.66 -4.26
C LEU A 197 -4.16 11.99 -3.23
N VAL A 198 -3.74 10.89 -2.62
CA VAL A 198 -4.50 10.22 -1.55
C VAL A 198 -4.71 11.14 -0.35
N ILE A 199 -3.66 11.84 0.09
CA ILE A 199 -3.72 12.77 1.21
C ILE A 199 -4.59 13.98 0.88
N ALA A 200 -4.39 14.60 -0.29
CA ALA A 200 -5.16 15.76 -0.73
C ALA A 200 -6.64 15.43 -0.89
N GLY A 201 -6.95 14.26 -1.46
CA GLY A 201 -8.32 13.78 -1.57
C GLY A 201 -8.95 13.49 -0.20
N GLY A 202 -8.22 12.84 0.72
CA GLY A 202 -8.72 12.59 2.07
C GLY A 202 -8.97 13.86 2.88
N LEU A 203 -8.06 14.83 2.82
CA LEU A 203 -8.23 16.14 3.49
C LEU A 203 -9.34 16.98 2.85
N GLY A 204 -9.51 16.90 1.53
CA GLY A 204 -10.57 17.61 0.81
C GLY A 204 -11.97 17.18 1.22
N HIS A 205 -12.14 15.94 1.71
CA HIS A 205 -13.45 15.42 2.12
C HIS A 205 -14.02 16.16 3.35
N GLY A 206 -13.16 16.59 4.28
CA GLY A 206 -13.58 17.31 5.49
C GLY A 206 -13.97 18.78 5.27
N HIS A 207 -13.49 19.41 4.19
CA HIS A 207 -13.70 20.85 3.94
C HIS A 207 -14.67 21.16 2.79
N LEU A 208 -14.86 20.25 1.83
CA LEU A 208 -15.63 20.49 0.61
C LEU A 208 -16.92 19.66 0.60
N THR A 209 -17.86 19.99 1.49
CA THR A 209 -19.16 19.29 1.60
C THR A 209 -20.00 19.40 0.33
N THR A 210 -19.82 20.47 -0.46
CA THR A 210 -20.55 20.71 -1.72
C THR A 210 -19.99 19.96 -2.93
N LEU A 211 -18.76 19.46 -2.86
CA LEU A 211 -18.07 18.79 -3.97
C LEU A 211 -17.61 17.39 -3.59
N THR A 212 -18.52 16.59 -3.04
CA THR A 212 -18.25 15.25 -2.46
C THR A 212 -17.46 14.32 -3.41
N TYR A 213 -17.60 14.49 -4.73
CA TYR A 213 -16.95 13.66 -5.75
C TYR A 213 -15.47 13.99 -6.00
N LEU A 214 -15.07 15.25 -5.82
CA LEU A 214 -13.72 15.69 -6.13
C LEU A 214 -12.68 15.06 -5.19
N PRO A 215 -12.92 14.98 -3.87
CA PRO A 215 -12.13 14.17 -2.94
C PRO A 215 -12.03 12.70 -3.34
N ILE A 216 -13.17 12.05 -3.63
CA ILE A 216 -13.23 10.60 -3.95
C ILE A 216 -12.44 10.28 -5.21
N THR A 217 -12.69 11.03 -6.28
CA THR A 217 -11.96 10.87 -7.55
C THR A 217 -10.46 11.09 -7.38
N THR A 218 -10.05 12.09 -6.60
CA THR A 218 -8.62 12.34 -6.29
C THR A 218 -8.01 11.15 -5.55
N ILE A 219 -8.71 10.57 -4.55
CA ILE A 219 -8.29 9.37 -3.83
C ILE A 219 -8.10 8.19 -4.79
N VAL A 220 -9.08 7.93 -5.65
CA VAL A 220 -9.04 6.81 -6.62
C VAL A 220 -7.89 6.97 -7.61
N ILE A 221 -7.68 8.18 -8.15
CA ILE A 221 -6.55 8.49 -9.04
C ILE A 221 -5.24 8.26 -8.28
N GLY A 222 -5.13 8.73 -7.04
CA GLY A 222 -3.96 8.51 -6.18
C GLY A 222 -3.62 7.02 -6.00
N HIS A 223 -4.61 6.18 -5.71
CA HIS A 223 -4.43 4.73 -5.61
C HIS A 223 -3.99 4.10 -6.94
N GLY A 224 -4.56 4.54 -8.06
CA GLY A 224 -4.14 4.10 -9.39
C GLY A 224 -2.67 4.41 -9.66
N VAL A 225 -2.22 5.62 -9.34
CA VAL A 225 -0.82 6.04 -9.46
C VAL A 225 0.10 5.19 -8.57
N LEU A 226 -0.31 4.91 -7.32
CA LEU A 226 0.45 4.04 -6.42
C LEU A 226 0.57 2.60 -6.95
N ALA A 227 -0.50 2.03 -7.49
CA ALA A 227 -0.49 0.70 -8.10
C ALA A 227 0.45 0.63 -9.33
N ILE A 228 0.47 1.68 -10.15
CA ILE A 228 1.42 1.82 -11.27
C ILE A 228 2.86 1.91 -10.75
N GLY A 229 3.12 2.74 -9.74
CA GLY A 229 4.45 2.83 -9.13
C GLY A 229 4.93 1.48 -8.58
N ALA A 230 4.08 0.77 -7.85
CA ALA A 230 4.38 -0.53 -7.25
C ALA A 230 4.65 -1.62 -8.30
N SER A 231 3.81 -1.73 -9.33
CA SER A 231 3.99 -2.71 -10.41
C SER A 231 5.28 -2.47 -11.22
N MET A 232 5.63 -1.20 -11.48
CA MET A 232 6.90 -0.84 -12.10
C MET A 232 8.10 -1.23 -11.22
N ALA A 233 8.00 -1.02 -9.91
CA ALA A 233 9.05 -1.42 -8.97
C ALA A 233 9.24 -2.95 -8.92
N VAL A 234 8.16 -3.72 -8.88
CA VAL A 234 8.21 -5.20 -8.90
C VAL A 234 8.80 -5.72 -10.21
N THR A 235 8.34 -5.21 -11.35
CA THR A 235 8.82 -5.64 -12.67
C THR A 235 10.32 -5.36 -12.82
N ARG A 236 10.79 -4.19 -12.34
CA ARG A 236 12.22 -3.86 -12.35
C ARG A 236 13.02 -4.79 -11.44
N ARG A 237 12.52 -5.11 -10.25
CA ARG A 237 13.19 -6.03 -9.32
C ARG A 237 13.34 -7.43 -9.92
N GLN A 238 12.33 -7.90 -10.66
CA GLN A 238 12.39 -9.18 -11.38
C GLN A 238 13.43 -9.16 -12.51
N ASN A 239 13.54 -8.05 -13.26
CA ASN A 239 14.46 -7.93 -14.38
C ASN A 239 15.93 -7.67 -13.96
N GLN A 240 16.21 -7.40 -12.69
CA GLN A 240 17.56 -7.14 -12.18
C GLN A 240 18.41 -8.40 -11.93
N TYR A 241 17.83 -9.61 -12.05
CA TYR A 241 18.54 -10.88 -11.90
C TYR A 241 18.70 -11.56 -13.27
N PRO A 242 19.79 -11.26 -14.01
CA PRO A 242 20.01 -11.76 -15.38
C PRO A 242 20.30 -13.26 -15.46
N ASP A 243 20.74 -13.90 -14.37
CA ASP A 243 21.12 -15.32 -14.38
C ASP A 243 19.96 -16.27 -14.11
N ARG A 244 18.72 -15.76 -14.07
CA ARG A 244 17.56 -16.65 -14.09
C ARG A 244 17.37 -17.09 -15.53
N GLU A 245 17.83 -18.31 -15.85
CA GLU A 245 17.43 -19.08 -17.04
C GLU A 245 16.02 -18.67 -17.43
N VAL A 246 15.84 -18.13 -18.64
CA VAL A 246 14.58 -17.54 -19.11
C VAL A 246 13.46 -18.55 -18.86
N PRO A 247 12.69 -18.41 -17.76
CA PRO A 247 11.78 -19.47 -17.40
C PRO A 247 10.58 -19.37 -18.33
N THR A 248 9.86 -20.48 -18.48
CA THR A 248 8.48 -20.64 -19.00
C THR A 248 7.45 -19.56 -18.56
N SER A 249 7.86 -18.63 -17.69
CA SER A 249 7.22 -17.39 -17.25
C SER A 249 6.66 -16.48 -18.34
N VAL A 250 7.13 -16.54 -19.60
CA VAL A 250 6.55 -15.73 -20.70
C VAL A 250 5.09 -16.10 -20.92
N GLY A 251 4.76 -17.40 -20.88
CA GLY A 251 3.39 -17.89 -20.98
C GLY A 251 2.50 -17.42 -19.83
N ASN A 252 3.02 -17.46 -18.60
CA ASN A 252 2.28 -17.01 -17.42
C ASN A 252 2.06 -15.48 -17.40
N ARG A 253 3.00 -14.70 -17.94
CA ARG A 253 2.88 -13.24 -18.03
C ARG A 253 1.83 -12.84 -19.07
N ALA A 254 1.77 -13.52 -20.21
CA ALA A 254 0.72 -13.34 -21.21
C ALA A 254 -0.66 -13.72 -20.67
N ARG A 255 -0.79 -14.84 -19.94
CA ARG A 255 -2.04 -15.24 -19.27
C ARG A 255 -2.53 -14.19 -18.28
N ARG A 256 -1.64 -13.63 -17.45
CA ARG A 256 -2.00 -12.57 -16.49
C ARG A 256 -2.41 -11.27 -17.18
N ALA A 257 -1.73 -10.88 -18.26
CA ALA A 257 -2.10 -9.70 -19.04
C ALA A 257 -3.49 -9.86 -19.68
N ASN A 258 -3.77 -11.03 -20.27
CA ASN A 258 -5.08 -11.34 -20.82
C ASN A 258 -6.17 -11.41 -19.73
N ALA A 259 -5.86 -11.97 -18.55
CA ALA A 259 -6.80 -11.97 -17.43
C ALA A 259 -7.15 -10.55 -16.96
N LEU A 260 -6.17 -9.64 -16.89
CA LEU A 260 -6.41 -8.23 -16.57
C LEU A 260 -7.22 -7.50 -17.66
N LEU A 261 -6.98 -7.81 -18.94
CA LEU A 261 -7.82 -7.30 -20.02
C LEU A 261 -9.27 -7.76 -19.89
N ILE A 262 -9.50 -9.06 -19.64
CA ILE A 262 -10.83 -9.65 -19.49
C ILE A 262 -11.55 -9.08 -18.26
N LEU A 263 -10.87 -9.01 -17.12
CA LEU A 263 -11.45 -8.42 -15.90
C LEU A 263 -11.74 -6.93 -16.08
N GLY A 264 -10.87 -6.20 -16.77
CA GLY A 264 -11.06 -4.79 -17.09
C GLY A 264 -12.22 -4.56 -18.06
N THR A 265 -12.37 -5.37 -19.11
CA THR A 265 -13.53 -5.26 -20.02
C THR A 265 -14.83 -5.63 -19.32
N LEU A 266 -14.87 -6.74 -18.58
CA LEU A 266 -16.06 -7.17 -17.84
C LEU A 266 -16.48 -6.15 -16.79
N GLY A 267 -15.52 -5.59 -16.04
CA GLY A 267 -15.79 -4.54 -15.06
C GLY A 267 -16.34 -3.26 -15.72
N LEU A 268 -15.85 -2.91 -16.91
CA LEU A 268 -16.32 -1.72 -17.64
C LEU A 268 -17.74 -1.94 -18.15
N LEU A 269 -18.03 -3.13 -18.69
CA LEU A 269 -19.37 -3.50 -19.14
C LEU A 269 -20.37 -3.54 -17.97
N ALA A 270 -19.96 -4.10 -16.82
CA ALA A 270 -20.78 -4.10 -15.61
C ALA A 270 -21.07 -2.67 -15.12
N ALA A 271 -20.05 -1.80 -15.09
CA ALA A 271 -20.21 -0.40 -14.71
C ALA A 271 -21.10 0.39 -15.68
N LEU A 272 -21.08 0.06 -16.98
CA LEU A 272 -21.97 0.66 -17.98
C LEU A 272 -23.41 0.12 -17.91
N SER A 273 -23.62 -1.05 -17.28
CA SER A 273 -24.94 -1.68 -17.15
C SER A 273 -25.73 -1.26 -15.91
N THR A 274 -25.08 -0.60 -14.95
CA THR A 274 -25.77 -0.06 -13.78
C THR A 274 -26.50 1.24 -14.15
N ASP A 275 -27.83 1.21 -14.12
CA ASP A 275 -28.73 2.31 -14.52
C ASP A 275 -28.80 3.45 -13.49
N GLU A 276 -27.86 3.49 -12.55
CA GLU A 276 -27.81 4.54 -11.53
C GLU A 276 -27.08 5.77 -12.03
N THR A 277 -27.53 6.92 -11.50
CA THR A 277 -27.03 8.28 -11.76
C THR A 277 -25.54 8.32 -12.13
N ALA A 278 -25.18 9.17 -13.10
CA ALA A 278 -23.82 9.40 -13.63
C ALA A 278 -22.68 9.54 -12.56
N ARG A 279 -23.07 9.70 -11.30
CA ARG A 279 -22.27 9.80 -10.07
C ARG A 279 -21.68 8.46 -9.60
N GLY A 280 -22.38 7.33 -9.75
CA GLY A 280 -21.86 6.00 -9.40
C GLY A 280 -20.95 5.42 -10.48
N THR A 281 -21.23 5.77 -11.73
CA THR A 281 -20.56 5.24 -12.93
C THR A 281 -19.08 5.66 -13.01
N LEU A 282 -18.71 6.87 -12.57
CA LEU A 282 -17.31 7.32 -12.62
C LEU A 282 -16.38 6.56 -11.67
N ALA A 283 -16.83 6.26 -10.45
CA ALA A 283 -16.05 5.46 -9.51
C ALA A 283 -15.95 4.00 -9.95
N LEU A 284 -17.05 3.45 -10.48
CA LEU A 284 -17.12 2.07 -10.97
C LEU A 284 -16.30 1.84 -12.26
N THR A 285 -16.10 2.86 -13.10
CA THR A 285 -15.33 2.73 -14.36
C THR A 285 -13.82 2.91 -14.18
N ALA A 286 -13.36 3.56 -13.11
CA ALA A 286 -11.93 3.82 -12.89
C ALA A 286 -11.09 2.53 -12.74
N PHE A 287 -11.54 1.59 -11.91
CA PHE A 287 -10.86 0.30 -11.72
C PHE A 287 -10.77 -0.53 -13.03
N PRO A 288 -11.87 -0.71 -13.78
CA PRO A 288 -11.86 -1.34 -15.10
C PRO A 288 -10.88 -0.72 -16.08
N LEU A 289 -10.84 0.61 -16.17
CA LEU A 289 -9.94 1.33 -17.06
C LEU A 289 -8.47 1.14 -16.68
N ILE A 290 -8.16 1.14 -15.38
CA ILE A 290 -6.81 0.85 -14.88
C ILE A 290 -6.42 -0.60 -15.26
N ALA A 291 -7.30 -1.57 -15.01
CA ALA A 291 -7.06 -2.98 -15.35
C ALA A 291 -6.83 -3.16 -16.87
N LEU A 292 -7.64 -2.49 -17.71
CA LEU A 292 -7.46 -2.46 -19.16
C LEU A 292 -6.12 -1.87 -19.57
N GLY A 293 -5.72 -0.74 -18.99
CA GLY A 293 -4.44 -0.09 -19.29
C GLY A 293 -3.25 -1.00 -18.97
N PHE A 294 -3.27 -1.68 -17.82
CA PHE A 294 -2.24 -2.65 -17.45
C PHE A 294 -2.26 -3.90 -18.34
N GLY A 295 -3.45 -4.42 -18.62
CA GLY A 295 -3.64 -5.56 -19.49
C GLY A 295 -3.10 -5.31 -20.90
N LEU A 296 -3.45 -4.17 -21.50
CA LEU A 296 -3.01 -3.77 -22.84
C LEU A 296 -1.49 -3.61 -22.91
N ARG A 297 -0.90 -2.93 -21.92
CA ARG A 297 0.55 -2.78 -21.84
C ARG A 297 1.25 -4.13 -21.66
N GLY A 298 0.73 -4.99 -20.80
CA GLY A 298 1.25 -6.35 -20.59
C GLY A 298 1.21 -7.18 -21.87
N HIS A 299 0.11 -7.07 -22.62
CA HIS A 299 -0.06 -7.73 -23.90
C HIS A 299 0.97 -7.24 -24.94
N LEU A 300 1.13 -5.91 -25.11
CA LEU A 300 2.11 -5.32 -26.04
C LEU A 300 3.56 -5.70 -25.72
N VAL A 301 3.92 -5.79 -24.43
CA VAL A 301 5.26 -6.23 -24.02
C VAL A 301 5.46 -7.71 -24.34
N SER A 302 4.45 -8.55 -24.08
CA SER A 302 4.54 -9.99 -24.34
C SER A 302 4.68 -10.31 -25.83
N THR A 303 3.95 -9.61 -26.70
CA THR A 303 4.04 -9.78 -28.15
C THR A 303 5.38 -9.33 -28.70
N ARG A 304 5.93 -8.23 -28.16
CA ARG A 304 7.27 -7.75 -28.54
C ARG A 304 8.37 -8.75 -28.17
N ILE A 305 8.31 -9.35 -26.96
CA ILE A 305 9.28 -10.36 -26.52
C ILE A 305 9.21 -11.59 -27.44
N ARG A 306 8.00 -12.09 -27.71
CA ARG A 306 7.80 -13.25 -28.59
C ARG A 306 8.42 -13.06 -29.97
N ARG A 307 8.21 -11.90 -30.60
CA ARG A 307 8.81 -11.57 -31.91
C ARG A 307 10.34 -11.51 -31.88
N LEU A 308 10.94 -11.11 -30.76
CA LEU A 308 12.41 -11.07 -30.62
C LEU A 308 12.98 -12.48 -30.47
N THR A 309 12.26 -13.37 -29.77
CA THR A 309 12.64 -14.78 -29.65
C THR A 309 12.55 -15.49 -31.00
N GLU A 310 11.44 -15.34 -31.72
CA GLU A 310 11.24 -15.93 -33.06
C GLU A 310 12.35 -15.48 -34.05
N ARG A 311 12.73 -14.19 -34.05
CA ARG A 311 13.84 -13.69 -34.88
C ARG A 311 15.21 -14.23 -34.50
N SER A 312 15.44 -14.52 -33.22
CA SER A 312 16.71 -15.09 -32.75
C SER A 312 16.86 -16.52 -33.23
N GLU A 313 15.78 -17.31 -33.16
CA GLU A 313 15.73 -18.69 -33.66
C GLU A 313 15.91 -18.74 -35.19
N GLU A 314 15.28 -17.83 -35.93
CA GLU A 314 15.45 -17.73 -37.40
C GLU A 314 16.87 -17.33 -37.81
N GLY A 315 17.56 -16.50 -37.02
CA GLY A 315 18.94 -16.07 -37.29
C GLY A 315 19.94 -17.21 -37.09
N GLU A 316 19.78 -18.00 -36.03
CA GLU A 316 20.67 -19.11 -35.70
C GLU A 316 20.59 -20.26 -36.72
N VAL A 317 19.41 -20.50 -37.31
CA VAL A 317 19.22 -21.49 -38.38
C VAL A 317 19.90 -21.08 -39.70
N ARG A 318 20.16 -19.79 -39.90
CA ARG A 318 20.73 -19.28 -41.16
C ARG A 318 22.25 -19.25 -41.18
N ASP A 319 22.88 -19.24 -40.01
CA ASP A 319 24.33 -19.14 -39.82
C ASP A 319 25.01 -20.49 -39.49
N GLY A 320 24.24 -21.57 -39.34
CA GLY A 320 24.73 -22.95 -39.14
C GLY A 320 24.57 -23.83 -40.38
#